data_AF-A0A7V7ZI68-F1
#
_entry.id   AF-A0A7V7ZI68-F1
#
_cell.length_a   1.000
_cell.length_b   1.000
_cell.length_c   1.000
_cell.angle_alpha   90.00
_cell.angle_beta   90.00
_cell.angle_gamma   90.00
#
_symmetry.space_group_name_H-M   'P 1'
#
loop_
_entity.id
_entity.type
_entity.pdbx_description
1 polymer ?
#
loop_
_entity_poly.entity_id
_entity_poly.type
_entity_poly.pdbx_seq_one_letter_code
_entity_poly.pdbx_strand_id
1 'polypeptide(L)'
;MSQADPSLTIQRLRLRARPGQQIAQQMRVEHLLGSADLLPAGLPSGLVLIIDTLRIRLDLSALVMPHAQVEAFRQHIARCYHAAARPAAGGLAPAQPYVAFADHAELLATLARDMADGSAAQRWYWRAILGPGTTRPGQAMAQLWRQHAYALPAAMAQLGSTATRAVAMLPREEVATVAAALNAAYRLTFNDTPPSDAPSTPAPWRQWLAPPAPAQLAPAAERLLGTALALWHAPQLARSQGFAAQAAAWQAAQVGVGRPGQTHLPSAARPPELKQKPRPPAAQAAPPAAGAMPTMAAEAAPPHAYEGVATRLGGVLYLINLLGELGWPSYAPDPCGPATIGGWRLLAMLARAMLPAAPAADPLWDALEQLAPPPEGGHPPADAAQEAWLQAQLRLVGDLLAARLDEQDQERAYAHLRVPGRLVAGPTHVDMFMALDSIDIAARRVGLDRDPGWVAELGRLVRFHYD
;
A
#
# COMPACT_ATOMS: atom_id res chain seq x y z
N MET A 1 -7.06 2.73 11.11
CA MET A 1 -6.89 3.61 9.94
C MET A 1 -5.58 3.18 9.30
N SER A 2 -5.64 2.56 8.12
CA SER A 2 -4.43 2.20 7.37
C SER A 2 -3.73 3.52 7.04
N GLN A 3 -2.57 3.78 7.62
CA GLN A 3 -1.70 4.82 7.08
C GLN A 3 -1.40 4.35 5.65
N ALA A 4 -1.91 5.10 4.67
CA ALA A 4 -1.52 4.87 3.29
C ALA A 4 -0.03 5.19 3.23
N ASP A 5 0.78 4.16 2.98
CA ASP A 5 2.21 4.33 2.77
C ASP A 5 2.40 5.39 1.67
N PRO A 6 3.31 6.35 1.86
CA PRO A 6 3.42 7.45 0.94
C PRO A 6 3.96 6.90 -0.39
N SER A 7 3.08 6.83 -1.39
CA SER A 7 3.38 6.20 -2.68
C SER A 7 3.69 7.25 -3.75
N LEU A 8 4.87 7.15 -4.38
CA LEU A 8 5.20 7.92 -5.56
C LEU A 8 4.67 7.22 -6.82
N THR A 9 3.81 7.88 -7.59
CA THR A 9 3.32 7.36 -8.88
C THR A 9 3.82 8.22 -10.04
N ILE A 10 4.50 7.60 -11.01
CA ILE A 10 5.00 8.28 -12.21
C ILE A 10 4.12 7.87 -13.39
N GLN A 11 3.27 8.79 -13.86
CA GLN A 11 2.34 8.54 -14.98
C GLN A 11 3.05 8.46 -16.34
N ARG A 12 4.09 9.27 -16.53
CA ARG A 12 4.82 9.34 -17.80
C ARG A 12 6.28 9.64 -17.55
N LEU A 13 7.13 8.68 -17.93
CA LEU A 13 8.58 8.85 -17.95
C LEU A 13 9.04 9.11 -19.39
N ARG A 14 9.83 10.18 -19.60
CA ARG A 14 10.48 10.47 -20.89
C ARG A 14 11.98 10.39 -20.71
N LEU A 15 12.59 9.39 -21.34
CA LEU A 15 14.03 9.18 -21.33
C LEU A 15 14.65 9.76 -22.59
N ARG A 16 15.62 10.65 -22.42
CA ARG A 16 16.52 11.03 -23.51
C ARG A 16 17.65 10.01 -23.54
N ALA A 17 17.56 9.05 -24.45
CA ALA A 17 18.54 7.97 -24.51
C ALA A 17 18.91 7.59 -25.95
N ARG A 18 20.07 6.92 -26.09
CA ARG A 18 20.58 6.48 -27.41
C ARG A 18 19.65 5.41 -28.01
N PRO A 19 19.36 5.45 -29.33
CA PRO A 19 18.53 4.44 -29.99
C PRO A 19 19.07 3.01 -29.77
N GLY A 20 18.17 2.03 -29.58
CA GLY A 20 18.53 0.60 -29.50
C GLY A 20 18.66 -0.01 -28.08
N GLN A 21 18.54 0.77 -27.00
CA GLN A 21 18.63 0.25 -25.61
C GLN A 21 17.43 0.62 -24.72
N GLN A 22 16.26 0.90 -25.31
CA GLN A 22 15.11 1.47 -24.59
C GLN A 22 14.61 0.61 -23.41
N ILE A 23 14.44 -0.70 -23.62
CA ILE A 23 13.93 -1.62 -22.57
C ILE A 23 14.95 -1.74 -21.43
N ALA A 24 16.23 -1.93 -21.75
CA ALA A 24 17.30 -2.02 -20.76
C ALA A 24 17.44 -0.72 -19.94
N GLN A 25 17.27 0.44 -20.58
CA GLN A 25 17.31 1.74 -19.90
C GLN A 25 16.07 2.00 -19.06
N GLN A 26 14.90 1.55 -19.49
CA GLN A 26 13.68 1.62 -18.69
C GLN A 26 13.84 0.81 -17.40
N MET A 27 14.26 -0.46 -17.49
CA MET A 27 14.48 -1.31 -16.31
C MET A 27 15.51 -0.70 -15.35
N ARG A 28 16.60 -0.10 -15.88
CA ARG A 28 17.60 0.59 -15.05
C ARG A 28 17.03 1.81 -14.34
N VAL A 29 16.17 2.58 -14.99
CA VAL A 29 15.54 3.75 -14.36
C VAL A 29 14.55 3.31 -13.29
N GLU A 30 13.75 2.29 -13.56
CA GLU A 30 12.81 1.72 -12.58
C GLU A 30 13.57 1.20 -11.35
N HIS A 31 14.66 0.45 -11.57
CA HIS A 31 15.52 -0.02 -10.48
C HIS A 31 16.14 1.13 -9.69
N LEU A 32 16.73 2.12 -10.36
CA LEU A 32 17.36 3.27 -9.70
C LEU A 32 16.36 4.11 -8.89
N LEU A 33 15.15 4.33 -9.41
CA LEU A 33 14.10 5.06 -8.68
C LEU A 33 13.50 4.23 -7.54
N GLY A 34 13.41 2.92 -7.70
CA GLY A 34 12.94 1.99 -6.67
C GLY A 34 13.95 1.76 -5.55
N SER A 35 15.25 1.92 -5.83
CA SER A 35 16.34 1.72 -4.86
C SER A 35 16.45 2.80 -3.79
N ALA A 36 15.64 3.87 -3.84
CA ALA A 36 15.74 5.01 -2.94
C ALA A 36 14.37 5.49 -2.43
N ASP A 37 14.35 5.91 -1.17
CA ASP A 37 13.22 6.61 -0.57
C ASP A 37 13.22 8.08 -1.04
N LEU A 38 12.48 8.37 -2.11
CA LEU A 38 12.53 9.65 -2.80
C LEU A 38 11.63 10.74 -2.19
N LEU A 39 10.88 10.44 -1.14
CA LEU A 39 9.94 11.39 -0.55
C LEU A 39 10.61 12.24 0.54
N PRO A 40 10.38 13.56 0.55
CA PRO A 40 10.98 14.40 1.57
C PRO A 40 10.34 14.13 2.94
N ALA A 41 11.17 14.16 3.98
CA ALA A 41 10.72 14.10 5.36
C ALA A 41 9.85 15.33 5.68
N GLY A 42 8.83 15.15 6.52
CA GLY A 42 7.98 16.24 7.00
C GLY A 42 6.80 16.63 6.11
N LEU A 43 6.52 15.89 5.02
CA LEU A 43 5.25 16.04 4.32
C LEU A 43 4.09 15.57 5.22
N PRO A 44 2.95 16.30 5.25
CA PRO A 44 1.77 15.84 5.98
C PRO A 44 1.30 14.46 5.51
N SER A 45 0.91 13.61 6.45
CA SER A 45 0.33 12.30 6.13
C SER A 45 -0.94 12.44 5.29
N GLY A 46 -1.03 11.72 4.18
CA GLY A 46 -2.20 11.73 3.29
C GLY A 46 -2.21 12.85 2.25
N LEU A 47 -1.20 13.74 2.25
CA LEU A 47 -1.03 14.79 1.24
C LEU A 47 -1.04 14.23 -0.18
N VAL A 48 -1.75 14.90 -1.09
CA VAL A 48 -1.69 14.61 -2.52
C VAL A 48 -1.00 15.77 -3.24
N LEU A 49 0.22 15.55 -3.71
CA LEU A 49 0.98 16.51 -4.53
C LEU A 49 1.05 16.04 -5.98
N ILE A 50 0.59 16.88 -6.90
CA ILE A 50 0.60 16.62 -8.34
C ILE A 50 1.60 17.58 -8.99
N ILE A 51 2.54 17.01 -9.73
CA ILE A 51 3.59 17.74 -10.44
C ILE A 51 3.43 17.49 -11.94
N ASP A 52 3.23 18.54 -12.73
CA ASP A 52 3.04 18.43 -14.18
C ASP A 52 4.30 17.88 -14.88
N THR A 53 5.47 18.43 -14.54
CA THR A 53 6.74 17.96 -15.08
C THR A 53 7.85 18.10 -14.04
N LEU A 54 8.53 16.99 -13.77
CA LEU A 54 9.76 16.95 -12.99
C LEU A 54 10.93 16.58 -13.92
N ARG A 55 11.99 17.39 -13.94
CA ARG A 55 13.18 17.09 -14.74
C ARG A 55 14.32 16.72 -13.82
N ILE A 56 14.83 15.51 -14.02
CA ILE A 56 15.94 14.97 -13.25
C ILE A 56 17.02 14.49 -14.21
N ARG A 57 18.27 14.63 -13.78
CA ARG A 57 19.40 13.92 -14.40
C ARG A 57 19.60 12.65 -13.59
N LEU A 58 19.78 11.52 -14.27
CA LEU A 58 20.07 10.22 -13.67
C LEU A 58 21.35 9.68 -14.31
N ASP A 59 22.21 9.08 -13.49
CA ASP A 59 23.34 8.30 -13.99
C ASP A 59 22.91 6.83 -14.09
N LEU A 60 22.67 6.35 -15.31
CA LEU A 60 22.22 4.97 -15.57
C LEU A 60 23.37 3.95 -15.54
N SER A 61 24.59 4.38 -15.26
CA SER A 61 25.73 3.50 -14.97
C SER A 61 25.83 3.18 -13.47
N ALA A 62 25.25 4.01 -12.60
CA ALA A 62 25.19 3.76 -11.18
C ALA A 62 24.26 2.58 -10.86
N LEU A 63 24.64 1.78 -9.87
CA LEU A 63 23.81 0.69 -9.35
C LEU A 63 22.68 1.22 -8.46
N VAL A 64 22.95 2.26 -7.66
CA VAL A 64 21.97 2.97 -6.81
C VAL A 64 22.12 4.47 -7.02
N MET A 65 21.03 5.20 -6.78
CA MET A 65 21.06 6.65 -6.74
C MET A 65 21.95 7.14 -5.58
N PRO A 66 23.02 7.91 -5.86
CA PRO A 66 23.88 8.49 -4.82
C PRO A 66 23.08 9.30 -3.80
N HIS A 67 23.46 9.25 -2.53
CA HIS A 67 22.75 9.94 -1.44
C HIS A 67 22.54 11.43 -1.72
N ALA A 68 23.56 12.13 -2.23
CA ALA A 68 23.46 13.54 -2.60
C ALA A 68 22.38 13.81 -3.66
N GLN A 69 22.18 12.87 -4.58
CA GLN A 69 21.17 12.96 -5.62
C GLN A 69 19.76 12.65 -5.08
N VAL A 70 19.63 11.67 -4.17
CA VAL A 70 18.39 11.40 -3.43
C VAL A 70 17.97 12.65 -2.64
N GLU A 71 18.89 13.26 -1.92
CA GLU A 71 18.62 14.46 -1.13
C GLU A 71 18.26 15.66 -2.02
N ALA A 72 18.96 15.85 -3.13
CA ALA A 72 18.61 16.88 -4.12
C ALA A 72 17.20 16.66 -4.71
N PHE A 73 16.81 15.40 -4.92
CA PHE A 73 15.48 15.02 -5.40
C PHE A 73 14.39 15.35 -4.35
N ARG A 74 14.60 14.95 -3.09
CA ARG A 74 13.71 15.27 -1.97
C ARG A 74 13.52 16.77 -1.81
N GLN A 75 14.61 17.54 -1.83
CA GLN A 75 14.55 19.01 -1.78
C GLN A 75 13.81 19.61 -2.97
N HIS A 76 13.92 19.01 -4.16
CA HIS A 76 13.17 19.47 -5.32
C HIS A 76 11.66 19.24 -5.15
N ILE A 77 11.25 18.08 -4.65
CA ILE A 77 9.84 17.81 -4.29
C ILE A 77 9.35 18.78 -3.20
N ALA A 78 10.15 19.01 -2.16
CA ALA A 78 9.80 19.97 -1.10
C ALA A 78 9.58 21.39 -1.65
N ARG A 79 10.44 21.85 -2.56
CA ARG A 79 10.25 23.12 -3.28
C ARG A 79 8.95 23.13 -4.10
N CYS A 80 8.66 22.05 -4.83
CA CYS A 80 7.39 21.92 -5.57
C CYS A 80 6.18 22.00 -4.63
N TYR A 81 6.23 21.35 -3.47
CA TYR A 81 5.18 21.40 -2.45
C TYR A 81 4.93 22.81 -1.93
N HIS A 82 5.99 23.53 -1.53
CA HIS A 82 5.86 24.91 -1.03
C HIS A 82 5.36 25.89 -2.10
N ALA A 83 5.71 25.65 -3.36
CA ALA A 83 5.25 26.46 -4.48
C ALA A 83 3.87 26.05 -5.02
N ALA A 84 3.26 24.96 -4.52
CA ALA A 84 2.05 24.40 -5.10
C ALA A 84 0.79 25.24 -4.84
N ALA A 85 -0.05 25.37 -5.86
CA ALA A 85 -1.38 25.94 -5.68
C ALA A 85 -2.27 25.03 -4.83
N ARG A 86 -3.17 25.67 -4.09
CA ARG A 86 -4.21 25.03 -3.28
C ARG A 86 -5.57 25.37 -3.87
N PRO A 87 -6.19 24.46 -4.65
CA PRO A 87 -7.45 24.75 -5.33
C PRO A 87 -8.58 25.17 -4.39
N ALA A 88 -8.67 24.57 -3.20
CA ALA A 88 -9.69 24.97 -2.21
C ALA A 88 -9.50 26.39 -1.67
N ALA A 89 -8.29 26.94 -1.71
CA ALA A 89 -7.99 28.32 -1.32
C ALA A 89 -8.21 29.33 -2.48
N GLY A 90 -8.72 28.89 -3.64
CA GLY A 90 -9.10 29.76 -4.75
C GLY A 90 -7.95 30.27 -5.63
N GLY A 91 -6.71 29.86 -5.38
CA GLY A 91 -5.54 30.32 -6.13
C GLY A 91 -5.08 29.33 -7.18
N LEU A 92 -5.54 29.45 -8.43
CA LEU A 92 -4.92 28.76 -9.57
C LEU A 92 -4.44 29.80 -10.61
N ALA A 93 -3.16 30.14 -10.59
CA ALA A 93 -2.56 30.91 -11.67
C ALA A 93 -2.54 30.09 -12.97
N PRO A 94 -2.75 30.70 -14.15
CA PRO A 94 -2.90 29.99 -15.42
C PRO A 94 -1.67 29.19 -15.90
N ALA A 95 -0.54 29.24 -15.17
CA ALA A 95 0.69 28.52 -15.49
C ALA A 95 1.25 27.70 -14.31
N GLN A 96 0.44 27.47 -13.27
CA GLN A 96 0.91 26.77 -12.07
C GLN A 96 1.20 25.28 -12.34
N PRO A 97 2.47 24.82 -12.21
CA PRO A 97 2.85 23.45 -12.58
C PRO A 97 2.74 22.44 -11.42
N TYR A 98 2.44 22.93 -10.21
CA TYR A 98 2.34 22.11 -9.00
C TYR A 98 1.01 22.41 -8.29
N VAL A 99 0.26 21.37 -7.98
CA VAL A 99 -1.02 21.45 -7.28
C VAL A 99 -0.99 20.50 -6.10
N ALA A 100 -1.43 20.96 -4.93
CA ALA A 100 -1.38 20.16 -3.73
C ALA A 100 -2.72 20.21 -2.99
N PHE A 101 -3.22 19.04 -2.60
CA PHE A 101 -4.39 18.85 -1.75
C PHE A 101 -3.91 18.37 -0.38
N ALA A 102 -4.49 18.90 0.68
CA ALA A 102 -4.16 18.54 2.06
C ALA A 102 -4.34 17.05 2.31
N ASP A 103 -5.40 16.46 1.74
CA ASP A 103 -5.69 15.05 1.80
C ASP A 103 -6.53 14.59 0.60
N HIS A 104 -6.84 13.29 0.56
CA HIS A 104 -7.73 12.71 -0.43
C HIS A 104 -9.17 13.25 -0.31
N ALA A 105 -9.62 13.71 0.85
CA ALA A 105 -10.96 14.26 1.01
C ALA A 105 -11.10 15.61 0.29
N GLU A 106 -10.10 16.48 0.40
CA GLU A 106 -10.01 17.74 -0.35
C GLU A 106 -9.91 17.48 -1.86
N LEU A 107 -9.15 16.46 -2.28
CA LEU A 107 -9.07 16.02 -3.67
C LEU A 107 -10.46 15.63 -4.21
N LEU A 108 -11.17 14.73 -3.51
CA LEU A 108 -12.48 14.26 -3.93
C LEU A 108 -13.54 15.39 -3.93
N ALA A 109 -13.53 16.25 -2.92
CA ALA A 109 -14.43 17.40 -2.82
C ALA A 109 -14.15 18.43 -3.93
N THR A 110 -12.88 18.69 -4.23
CA THR A 110 -12.52 19.63 -5.31
C THR A 110 -12.90 19.07 -6.68
N LEU A 111 -12.70 17.76 -6.91
CA LEU A 111 -13.16 17.11 -8.15
C LEU A 111 -14.66 17.30 -8.32
N ALA A 112 -15.43 17.04 -7.26
CA ALA A 112 -16.88 17.15 -7.29
C ALA A 112 -17.36 18.58 -7.59
N ARG A 113 -16.73 19.60 -7.00
CA ARG A 113 -17.00 21.02 -7.30
C ARG A 113 -16.65 21.34 -8.77
N ASP A 114 -15.44 21.02 -9.19
CA ASP A 114 -14.97 21.33 -10.54
C ASP A 114 -15.80 20.63 -11.63
N MET A 115 -16.29 19.42 -11.35
CA MET A 115 -17.20 18.68 -12.23
C MET A 115 -18.60 19.30 -12.25
N ALA A 116 -19.14 19.70 -11.09
CA ALA A 116 -20.44 20.37 -11.00
C ALA A 116 -20.43 21.73 -11.73
N ASP A 117 -19.31 22.44 -11.69
CA ASP A 117 -19.09 23.72 -12.36
C ASP A 117 -18.67 23.58 -13.84
N GLY A 118 -18.44 22.36 -14.32
CA GLY A 118 -17.97 22.09 -15.68
C GLY A 118 -16.54 22.55 -15.97
N SER A 119 -15.77 22.92 -14.94
CA SER A 119 -14.39 23.40 -15.08
C SER A 119 -13.34 22.29 -15.07
N ALA A 120 -13.71 21.06 -14.66
CA ALA A 120 -12.76 19.97 -14.50
C ALA A 120 -11.95 19.65 -15.78
N ALA A 121 -12.59 19.68 -16.95
CA ALA A 121 -11.93 19.41 -18.23
C ALA A 121 -10.85 20.45 -18.60
N GLN A 122 -10.96 21.67 -18.08
CA GLN A 122 -10.02 22.76 -18.34
C GLN A 122 -8.77 22.68 -17.46
N ARG A 123 -8.83 21.94 -16.34
CA ARG A 123 -7.71 21.84 -15.40
C ARG A 123 -6.81 20.67 -15.77
N TRP A 124 -5.52 20.95 -15.98
CA TRP A 124 -4.54 19.97 -16.44
C TRP A 124 -4.40 18.77 -15.49
N TYR A 125 -4.46 19.00 -14.17
CA TYR A 125 -4.22 17.95 -13.18
C TYR A 125 -5.35 16.91 -13.14
N TRP A 126 -6.59 17.27 -13.50
CA TRP A 126 -7.65 16.27 -13.68
C TRP A 126 -7.42 15.38 -14.88
N ARG A 127 -6.90 15.92 -15.99
CA ARG A 127 -6.48 15.11 -17.15
C ARG A 127 -5.32 14.18 -16.79
N ALA A 128 -4.43 14.61 -15.91
CA ALA A 128 -3.33 13.79 -15.42
C ALA A 128 -3.81 12.64 -14.50
N ILE A 129 -4.77 12.88 -13.61
CA ILE A 129 -5.32 11.87 -12.70
C ILE A 129 -6.25 10.89 -13.40
N LEU A 130 -7.20 11.40 -14.20
CA LEU A 130 -8.26 10.58 -14.80
C LEU A 130 -7.81 9.90 -16.11
N GLY A 131 -6.68 10.31 -16.66
CA GLY A 131 -6.11 9.78 -17.89
C GLY A 131 -6.83 10.23 -19.17
N PRO A 132 -6.24 9.97 -20.35
CA PRO A 132 -6.91 10.18 -21.63
C PRO A 132 -7.97 9.09 -21.85
N GLY A 133 -9.22 9.50 -22.10
CA GLY A 133 -10.32 8.56 -22.41
C GLY A 133 -11.46 8.52 -21.40
N THR A 134 -11.51 9.44 -20.44
CA THR A 134 -12.64 9.59 -19.54
C THR A 134 -13.89 10.08 -20.29
N THR A 135 -14.74 9.15 -20.73
CA THR A 135 -15.85 9.45 -21.65
C THR A 135 -17.03 10.17 -20.99
N ARG A 136 -17.18 10.09 -19.65
CA ARG A 136 -18.29 10.71 -18.89
C ARG A 136 -17.85 11.23 -17.51
N PRO A 137 -18.09 12.51 -17.18
CA PRO A 137 -17.73 13.12 -15.89
C PRO A 137 -18.15 12.33 -14.64
N GLY A 138 -19.39 11.82 -14.62
CA GLY A 138 -19.92 11.06 -13.49
C GLY A 138 -19.24 9.70 -13.25
N GLN A 139 -18.82 9.02 -14.32
CA GLN A 139 -18.08 7.75 -14.21
C GLN A 139 -16.65 7.98 -13.69
N ALA A 140 -16.01 9.05 -14.16
CA ALA A 140 -14.68 9.46 -13.69
C ALA A 140 -14.67 9.72 -12.18
N MET A 141 -15.67 10.49 -11.73
CA MET A 141 -15.85 10.83 -10.34
C MET A 141 -16.11 9.58 -9.50
N ALA A 142 -17.00 8.69 -9.97
CA ALA A 142 -17.26 7.41 -9.31
C ALA A 142 -16.00 6.55 -9.16
N GLN A 143 -15.17 6.48 -10.19
CA GLN A 143 -13.92 5.70 -10.16
C GLN A 143 -12.98 6.20 -9.07
N LEU A 144 -12.73 7.52 -9.00
CA LEU A 144 -11.84 8.09 -7.98
C LEU A 144 -12.44 7.97 -6.58
N TRP A 145 -13.76 8.13 -6.45
CA TRP A 145 -14.48 7.93 -5.19
C TRP A 145 -14.39 6.49 -4.69
N ARG A 146 -14.42 5.49 -5.59
CA ARG A 146 -14.21 4.08 -5.23
C ARG A 146 -12.79 3.80 -4.76
N GLN A 147 -11.79 4.31 -5.49
CA GLN A 147 -10.38 4.13 -5.14
C GLN A 147 -10.04 4.71 -3.77
N HIS A 148 -10.67 5.83 -3.41
CA HIS A 148 -10.44 6.53 -2.15
C HIS A 148 -11.70 6.59 -1.28
N ALA A 149 -12.46 5.49 -1.23
CA ALA A 149 -13.74 5.44 -0.51
C ALA A 149 -13.62 5.77 0.98
N TYR A 150 -12.45 5.51 1.58
CA TYR A 150 -12.14 5.89 2.96
C TYR A 150 -12.22 7.42 3.18
N ALA A 151 -11.97 8.25 2.16
CA ALA A 151 -11.98 9.71 2.26
C ALA A 151 -13.37 10.33 2.00
N LEU A 152 -14.35 9.55 1.54
CA LEU A 152 -15.66 10.05 1.15
C LEU A 152 -16.45 10.74 2.27
N PRO A 153 -16.51 10.23 3.52
CA PRO A 153 -17.23 10.93 4.59
C PRO A 153 -16.74 12.36 4.81
N ALA A 154 -15.42 12.55 4.88
CA ALA A 154 -14.80 13.86 5.01
C ALA A 154 -15.06 14.74 3.79
N ALA A 155 -14.98 14.17 2.57
CA ALA A 155 -15.24 14.90 1.34
C ALA A 155 -16.68 15.41 1.25
N MET A 156 -17.67 14.58 1.62
CA MET A 156 -19.09 14.98 1.65
C MET A 156 -19.35 16.08 2.67
N ALA A 157 -18.72 16.00 3.85
CA ALA A 157 -18.81 17.06 4.85
C ALA A 157 -18.20 18.38 4.35
N GLN A 158 -17.05 18.34 3.68
CA GLN A 158 -16.41 19.52 3.08
C GLN A 158 -17.23 20.14 1.93
N LEU A 159 -17.99 19.32 1.19
CA LEU A 159 -18.85 19.80 0.10
C LEU A 159 -20.08 20.56 0.58
N GLY A 160 -20.56 20.30 1.80
CA GLY A 160 -21.76 20.93 2.35
C GLY A 160 -22.96 20.82 1.41
N SER A 161 -23.57 21.95 1.03
CA SER A 161 -24.73 21.99 0.14
C SER A 161 -24.47 21.47 -1.27
N THR A 162 -23.22 21.47 -1.74
CA THR A 162 -22.84 20.95 -3.06
C THR A 162 -22.84 19.41 -3.11
N ALA A 163 -22.81 18.73 -1.96
CA ALA A 163 -22.73 17.27 -1.89
C ALA A 163 -23.92 16.59 -2.60
N THR A 164 -25.13 17.14 -2.46
CA THR A 164 -26.34 16.65 -3.13
C THR A 164 -26.20 16.68 -4.65
N ARG A 165 -25.69 17.81 -5.20
CA ARG A 165 -25.46 17.95 -6.64
C ARG A 165 -24.37 17.01 -7.13
N ALA A 166 -23.30 16.84 -6.37
CA ALA A 166 -22.22 15.91 -6.70
C ALA A 166 -22.72 14.46 -6.81
N VAL A 167 -23.47 13.98 -5.80
CA VAL A 167 -24.00 12.62 -5.82
C VAL A 167 -25.05 12.43 -6.93
N ALA A 168 -25.85 13.46 -7.25
CA ALA A 168 -26.81 13.42 -8.35
C ALA A 168 -26.18 13.23 -9.74
N MET A 169 -24.89 13.59 -9.90
CA MET A 169 -24.16 13.41 -11.17
C MET A 169 -23.72 11.96 -11.41
N LEU A 170 -23.76 11.10 -10.38
CA LEU A 170 -23.38 9.70 -10.52
C LEU A 170 -24.44 8.92 -11.31
N PRO A 171 -24.05 8.13 -12.32
CA PRO A 171 -24.94 7.14 -12.93
C PRO A 171 -25.49 6.18 -11.88
N ARG A 172 -26.74 5.72 -12.05
CA ARG A 172 -27.39 4.80 -11.10
C ARG A 172 -26.56 3.54 -10.81
N GLU A 173 -25.90 3.00 -11.83
CA GLU A 173 -25.03 1.83 -11.71
C GLU A 173 -23.79 2.11 -10.85
N GLU A 174 -23.21 3.31 -10.98
CA GLU A 174 -22.03 3.72 -10.22
C GLU A 174 -22.34 4.06 -8.76
N VAL A 175 -23.58 4.50 -8.45
CA VAL A 175 -23.99 4.75 -7.06
C VAL A 175 -23.86 3.47 -6.22
N ALA A 176 -24.28 2.33 -6.78
CA ALA A 176 -24.20 1.04 -6.08
C ALA A 176 -22.74 0.60 -5.87
N THR A 177 -21.87 0.78 -6.86
CA THR A 177 -20.45 0.39 -6.76
C THR A 177 -19.69 1.29 -5.78
N VAL A 178 -19.98 2.59 -5.75
CA VAL A 178 -19.43 3.53 -4.76
C VAL A 178 -19.92 3.19 -3.35
N ALA A 179 -21.21 2.88 -3.18
CA ALA A 179 -21.75 2.46 -1.89
C ALA A 179 -21.10 1.17 -1.37
N ALA A 180 -20.90 0.18 -2.25
CA ALA A 180 -20.20 -1.05 -1.90
C ALA A 180 -18.74 -0.77 -1.46
N ALA A 181 -18.02 0.10 -2.18
CA ALA A 181 -16.65 0.49 -1.81
C ALA A 181 -16.61 1.23 -0.46
N LEU A 182 -17.57 2.11 -0.18
CA LEU A 182 -17.70 2.79 1.12
C LEU A 182 -17.95 1.79 2.25
N ASN A 183 -18.88 0.86 2.05
CA ASN A 183 -19.19 -0.18 3.03
C ASN A 183 -17.97 -1.05 3.32
N ALA A 184 -17.23 -1.45 2.29
CA ALA A 184 -15.99 -2.23 2.45
C ALA A 184 -14.91 -1.45 3.22
N ALA A 185 -14.67 -0.17 2.86
CA ALA A 185 -13.68 0.68 3.52
C ALA A 185 -13.95 0.89 5.01
N TYR A 186 -15.23 0.94 5.41
CA TYR A 186 -15.66 1.19 6.79
C TYR A 186 -16.17 -0.05 7.53
N ARG A 187 -16.11 -1.23 6.90
CA ARG A 187 -16.63 -2.52 7.40
C ARG A 187 -18.09 -2.43 7.86
N LEU A 188 -18.93 -1.79 7.06
CA LEU A 188 -20.36 -1.65 7.34
C LEU A 188 -21.11 -2.92 6.93
N THR A 189 -21.91 -3.45 7.85
CA THR A 189 -22.79 -4.59 7.60
C THR A 189 -24.20 -4.09 7.32
N PHE A 190 -24.51 -3.84 6.05
CA PHE A 190 -25.88 -3.67 5.61
C PHE A 190 -26.39 -4.99 5.04
N ASN A 191 -27.40 -5.58 5.69
CA ASN A 191 -28.14 -6.67 5.07
C ASN A 191 -29.09 -6.07 4.03
N ASP A 192 -28.97 -6.49 2.77
CA ASP A 192 -29.86 -6.06 1.69
C ASP A 192 -31.27 -6.69 1.79
N THR A 193 -31.50 -7.54 2.80
CA THR A 193 -32.80 -8.15 3.08
C THR A 193 -33.52 -7.34 4.15
N PRO A 194 -34.53 -6.52 3.81
CA PRO A 194 -35.29 -5.79 4.82
C PRO A 194 -36.15 -6.77 5.64
N PRO A 195 -36.34 -6.54 6.95
CA PRO A 195 -37.45 -7.17 7.66
C PRO A 195 -38.76 -6.71 7.01
N SER A 196 -39.59 -7.68 6.61
CA SER A 196 -40.79 -7.49 5.76
C SER A 196 -41.88 -6.59 6.35
N ASP A 197 -41.80 -6.21 7.63
CA ASP A 197 -42.86 -5.53 8.38
C ASP A 197 -42.40 -4.28 9.15
N ALA A 198 -41.28 -3.64 8.75
CA ALA A 198 -40.82 -2.44 9.43
C ALA A 198 -41.70 -1.20 9.11
N PRO A 199 -42.17 -0.43 10.11
CA PRO A 199 -42.91 0.81 9.88
C PRO A 199 -42.06 1.82 9.09
N SER A 200 -42.72 2.75 8.38
CA SER A 200 -42.08 3.80 7.59
C SER A 200 -41.28 4.76 8.49
N THR A 201 -40.05 4.40 8.79
CA THR A 201 -39.14 5.23 9.58
C THR A 201 -38.51 6.32 8.71
N PRO A 202 -38.32 7.55 9.24
CA PRO A 202 -37.54 8.57 8.56
C PRO A 202 -36.10 8.08 8.34
N ALA A 203 -35.45 8.62 7.31
CA ALA A 203 -34.04 8.34 7.03
C ALA A 203 -33.17 8.64 8.27
N PRO A 204 -32.30 7.72 8.71
CA PRO A 204 -31.53 7.89 9.95
C PRO A 204 -30.51 9.04 9.88
N TRP A 205 -30.14 9.48 8.68
CA TRP A 205 -29.21 10.58 8.42
C TRP A 205 -29.89 11.93 8.18
N ARG A 206 -31.22 12.04 8.31
CA ARG A 206 -31.99 13.25 7.96
C ARG A 206 -31.49 14.52 8.67
N GLN A 207 -30.99 14.38 9.89
CA GLN A 207 -30.45 15.49 10.68
C GLN A 207 -29.16 16.11 10.12
N TRP A 208 -28.43 15.39 9.26
CA TRP A 208 -27.17 15.87 8.67
C TRP A 208 -27.31 16.30 7.21
N LEU A 209 -28.48 16.12 6.60
CA LEU A 209 -28.73 16.61 5.25
C LEU A 209 -29.00 18.12 5.30
N ALA A 210 -28.24 18.89 4.51
CA ALA A 210 -28.49 20.32 4.36
C ALA A 210 -29.86 20.57 3.69
N PRO A 211 -30.70 21.49 4.21
CA PRO A 211 -31.89 21.96 3.51
C PRO A 211 -31.48 22.72 2.22
N PRO A 212 -32.30 22.68 1.14
CA PRO A 212 -33.59 21.99 1.01
C PRO A 212 -33.46 20.47 0.82
N ALA A 213 -34.45 19.74 1.31
CA ALA A 213 -34.54 18.29 1.19
C ALA A 213 -34.45 17.83 -0.28
N PRO A 214 -33.82 16.67 -0.55
CA PRO A 214 -33.44 16.23 -1.89
C PRO A 214 -34.64 15.62 -2.63
N ALA A 215 -35.65 16.41 -2.98
CA ALA A 215 -36.77 15.95 -3.81
C ALA A 215 -36.35 15.44 -5.22
N GLN A 216 -35.03 15.41 -5.53
CA GLN A 216 -34.45 15.01 -6.81
C GLN A 216 -33.45 13.85 -6.73
N LEU A 217 -33.03 13.37 -5.55
CA LEU A 217 -32.10 12.24 -5.47
C LEU A 217 -32.82 10.91 -5.58
N ALA A 218 -32.23 9.97 -6.31
CA ALA A 218 -32.68 8.58 -6.27
C ALA A 218 -32.44 8.02 -4.85
N PRO A 219 -33.29 7.12 -4.32
CA PRO A 219 -33.15 6.60 -2.96
C PRO A 219 -31.77 6.00 -2.65
N ALA A 220 -31.16 5.30 -3.62
CA ALA A 220 -29.80 4.76 -3.48
C ALA A 220 -28.73 5.86 -3.35
N ALA A 221 -28.89 6.98 -4.07
CA ALA A 221 -27.98 8.11 -4.03
C ALA A 221 -28.09 8.86 -2.69
N GLU A 222 -29.31 9.06 -2.19
CA GLU A 222 -29.52 9.65 -0.88
C GLU A 222 -28.97 8.75 0.23
N ARG A 223 -29.14 7.42 0.14
CA ARG A 223 -28.53 6.49 1.10
C ARG A 223 -27.01 6.58 1.11
N LEU A 224 -26.37 6.67 -0.06
CA LEU A 224 -24.92 6.83 -0.17
C LEU A 224 -24.46 8.13 0.53
N LEU A 225 -25.07 9.26 0.20
CA LEU A 225 -24.77 10.57 0.80
C LEU A 225 -24.98 10.55 2.32
N GLY A 226 -26.14 10.06 2.73
CA GLY A 226 -26.55 9.98 4.13
C GLY A 226 -25.63 9.10 4.98
N THR A 227 -25.22 7.96 4.44
CA THR A 227 -24.26 7.05 5.11
C THR A 227 -22.88 7.71 5.24
N ALA A 228 -22.41 8.40 4.21
CA ALA A 228 -21.14 9.13 4.26
C ALA A 228 -21.17 10.26 5.31
N LEU A 229 -22.26 11.05 5.38
CA LEU A 229 -22.42 12.10 6.40
C LEU A 229 -22.56 11.51 7.81
N ALA A 230 -23.28 10.40 7.96
CA ALA A 230 -23.40 9.69 9.23
C ALA A 230 -22.05 9.18 9.74
N LEU A 231 -21.21 8.63 8.85
CA LEU A 231 -19.85 8.19 9.16
C LEU A 231 -18.97 9.34 9.65
N TRP A 232 -19.18 10.55 9.14
CA TRP A 232 -18.44 11.75 9.56
C TRP A 232 -18.90 12.27 10.92
N HIS A 233 -20.21 12.47 11.11
CA HIS A 233 -20.75 13.11 12.31
C HIS A 233 -20.96 12.16 13.49
N ALA A 234 -21.33 10.90 13.25
CA ALA A 234 -21.58 9.91 14.29
C ALA A 234 -21.09 8.50 13.85
N PRO A 235 -19.76 8.27 13.78
CA PRO A 235 -19.19 7.04 13.25
C PRO A 235 -19.63 5.76 14.00
N GLN A 236 -19.91 5.84 15.30
CA GLN A 236 -20.40 4.70 16.08
C GLN A 236 -21.84 4.33 15.72
N LEU A 237 -22.70 5.34 15.56
CA LEU A 237 -24.09 5.15 15.15
C LEU A 237 -24.16 4.57 13.73
N ALA A 238 -23.38 5.11 12.79
CA ALA A 238 -23.32 4.63 11.41
C ALA A 238 -22.89 3.16 11.28
N ARG A 239 -22.10 2.64 12.24
CA ARG A 239 -21.66 1.23 12.29
C ARG A 239 -22.63 0.31 13.04
N SER A 240 -23.65 0.86 13.70
CA SER A 240 -24.59 0.07 14.48
C SER A 240 -25.53 -0.74 13.57
N GLN A 241 -25.94 -1.92 14.06
CA GLN A 241 -26.96 -2.73 13.38
C GLN A 241 -28.30 -2.00 13.28
N GLY A 242 -28.65 -1.18 14.29
CA GLY A 242 -29.87 -0.37 14.28
C GLY A 242 -29.90 0.65 13.14
N PHE A 243 -28.79 1.35 12.91
CA PHE A 243 -28.65 2.26 11.77
C PHE A 243 -28.78 1.52 10.44
N ALA A 244 -28.12 0.36 10.31
CA ALA A 244 -28.19 -0.46 9.10
C ALA A 244 -29.62 -0.93 8.80
N ALA A 245 -30.34 -1.41 9.82
CA ALA A 245 -31.73 -1.83 9.70
C ALA A 245 -32.66 -0.67 9.32
N GLN A 246 -32.49 0.50 9.97
CA GLN A 246 -33.31 1.69 9.67
C GLN A 246 -33.06 2.23 8.26
N ALA A 247 -31.80 2.23 7.80
CA ALA A 247 -31.43 2.61 6.45
C ALA A 247 -32.05 1.69 5.39
N ALA A 248 -32.01 0.37 5.63
CA ALA A 248 -32.61 -0.63 4.74
C ALA A 248 -34.14 -0.51 4.69
N ALA A 249 -34.79 -0.35 5.85
CA ALA A 249 -36.24 -0.14 5.94
C ALA A 249 -36.69 1.13 5.21
N TRP A 250 -35.98 2.24 5.41
CA TRP A 250 -36.24 3.48 4.68
C TRP A 250 -36.12 3.28 3.16
N GLN A 251 -35.06 2.63 2.67
CA GLN A 251 -34.88 2.40 1.24
C GLN A 251 -35.99 1.51 0.65
N ALA A 252 -36.40 0.45 1.36
CA ALA A 252 -37.49 -0.43 0.94
C ALA A 252 -38.83 0.33 0.84
N ALA A 253 -39.12 1.21 1.81
CA ALA A 253 -40.30 2.07 1.78
C ALA A 253 -40.32 3.00 0.56
N GLN A 254 -39.17 3.56 0.15
CA GLN A 254 -39.09 4.42 -1.04
C GLN A 254 -39.34 3.65 -2.35
N VAL A 255 -38.96 2.37 -2.42
CA VAL A 255 -39.23 1.52 -3.60
C VAL A 255 -40.70 1.15 -3.70
N GLY A 256 -41.40 0.97 -2.57
CA GLY A 256 -42.83 0.66 -2.50
C GLY A 256 -43.76 1.80 -2.94
N VAL A 257 -43.35 3.06 -2.74
CA VAL A 257 -44.15 4.25 -3.10
C VAL A 257 -44.19 4.52 -4.62
N GLY A 258 -43.36 3.84 -5.42
CA GLY A 258 -43.21 4.05 -6.87
C GLY A 258 -44.21 3.34 -7.79
N ARG A 259 -45.23 2.61 -7.28
CA ARG A 259 -46.30 2.00 -8.11
C ARG A 259 -47.65 2.69 -7.87
N PRO A 260 -48.12 3.56 -8.79
CA PRO A 260 -49.54 3.87 -8.84
C PRO A 260 -50.27 2.66 -9.45
N GLY A 261 -51.16 2.05 -8.67
CA GLY A 261 -52.14 1.08 -9.17
C GLY A 261 -51.77 -0.39 -8.97
N GLN A 262 -51.85 -0.88 -7.73
CA GLN A 262 -52.38 -2.23 -7.51
C GLN A 262 -53.41 -2.14 -6.39
N THR A 263 -54.65 -2.00 -6.82
CA THR A 263 -55.85 -2.31 -6.06
C THR A 263 -55.69 -3.67 -5.41
N HIS A 264 -55.83 -3.71 -4.09
CA HIS A 264 -56.08 -4.95 -3.34
C HIS A 264 -57.25 -5.70 -4.00
N LEU A 265 -56.98 -6.92 -4.46
CA LEU A 265 -58.01 -7.93 -4.70
C LEU A 265 -57.74 -9.10 -3.73
N PRO A 266 -58.77 -9.61 -3.04
CA PRO A 266 -58.60 -10.59 -1.98
C PRO A 266 -58.18 -11.95 -2.54
N SER A 267 -57.32 -12.60 -1.75
CA SER A 267 -56.83 -13.97 -1.88
C SER A 267 -57.86 -14.95 -2.45
N ALA A 268 -57.57 -15.52 -3.62
CA ALA A 268 -58.29 -16.67 -4.16
C ALA A 268 -57.33 -17.85 -4.35
N ALA A 269 -57.62 -18.91 -3.59
CA ALA A 269 -57.26 -20.32 -3.69
C ALA A 269 -56.18 -20.77 -4.72
N ARG A 270 -55.14 -21.40 -4.18
CA ARG A 270 -54.20 -22.29 -4.89
C ARG A 270 -54.92 -23.52 -5.47
N PRO A 271 -54.65 -23.89 -6.73
CA PRO A 271 -54.80 -25.27 -7.22
C PRO A 271 -53.48 -26.08 -7.08
N PRO A 272 -53.56 -27.42 -7.17
CA PRO A 272 -52.65 -28.34 -6.48
C PRO A 272 -51.37 -28.72 -7.25
N GLU A 273 -50.45 -29.29 -6.47
CA GLU A 273 -49.08 -29.70 -6.77
C GLU A 273 -48.95 -30.74 -7.90
N LEU A 274 -48.03 -30.47 -8.83
CA LEU A 274 -47.45 -31.48 -9.72
C LEU A 274 -46.18 -32.04 -9.07
N LYS A 275 -46.27 -33.31 -8.67
CA LYS A 275 -45.20 -34.17 -8.15
C LYS A 275 -43.96 -34.13 -9.04
N GLN A 276 -42.85 -33.59 -8.52
CA GLN A 276 -41.51 -33.81 -9.08
C GLN A 276 -40.75 -34.83 -8.21
N LYS A 277 -40.12 -35.80 -8.87
CA LYS A 277 -39.36 -36.91 -8.30
C LYS A 277 -38.16 -36.44 -7.46
N PRO A 278 -37.75 -37.20 -6.42
CA PRO A 278 -36.61 -36.85 -5.59
C PRO A 278 -35.28 -37.04 -6.36
N ARG A 279 -34.42 -36.03 -6.34
CA ARG A 279 -33.01 -36.10 -6.77
C ARG A 279 -32.14 -36.39 -5.52
N PRO A 280 -31.16 -37.30 -5.58
CA PRO A 280 -30.36 -37.68 -4.41
C PRO A 280 -29.46 -36.55 -3.90
N PRO A 281 -29.05 -36.57 -2.62
CA PRO A 281 -28.30 -35.49 -1.99
C PRO A 281 -26.90 -35.39 -2.58
N ALA A 282 -26.58 -34.24 -3.17
CA ALA A 282 -25.22 -33.88 -3.49
C ALA A 282 -24.50 -33.52 -2.19
N ALA A 283 -23.45 -34.28 -1.89
CA ALA A 283 -22.52 -34.06 -0.80
C ALA A 283 -21.98 -32.63 -0.84
N GLN A 284 -22.02 -31.96 0.31
CA GLN A 284 -21.36 -30.68 0.53
C GLN A 284 -19.85 -30.90 0.38
N ALA A 285 -19.29 -30.47 -0.75
CA ALA A 285 -17.86 -30.29 -0.90
C ALA A 285 -17.46 -29.04 -0.11
N ALA A 286 -16.66 -29.26 0.94
CA ALA A 286 -15.99 -28.21 1.68
C ALA A 286 -15.13 -27.36 0.71
N PRO A 287 -15.08 -26.03 0.87
CA PRO A 287 -14.15 -25.20 0.11
C PRO A 287 -12.70 -25.59 0.48
N PRO A 288 -11.77 -25.63 -0.49
CA PRO A 288 -10.37 -25.83 -0.19
C PRO A 288 -9.85 -24.66 0.65
N ALA A 289 -9.11 -24.99 1.71
CA ALA A 289 -8.47 -24.06 2.61
C ALA A 289 -7.58 -23.10 1.82
N ALA A 290 -8.03 -21.85 1.69
CA ALA A 290 -7.15 -20.74 1.37
C ALA A 290 -6.09 -20.67 2.48
N GLY A 291 -4.81 -20.68 2.09
CA GLY A 291 -3.68 -20.58 2.99
C GLY A 291 -3.90 -19.46 3.99
N ALA A 292 -3.98 -19.83 5.26
CA ALA A 292 -4.16 -18.90 6.35
C ALA A 292 -2.96 -17.95 6.36
N MET A 293 -3.20 -16.66 6.09
CA MET A 293 -2.35 -15.62 6.64
C MET A 293 -2.45 -15.75 8.18
N PRO A 294 -1.34 -15.90 8.91
CA PRO A 294 -1.42 -15.88 10.36
C PRO A 294 -1.90 -14.49 10.80
N THR A 295 -3.06 -14.49 11.46
CA THR A 295 -3.59 -13.35 12.20
C THR A 295 -2.52 -12.87 13.18
N MET A 296 -1.96 -11.68 12.96
CA MET A 296 -1.12 -10.99 13.94
C MET A 296 -1.95 -10.69 15.18
N ALA A 297 -1.86 -11.57 16.18
CA ALA A 297 -2.01 -11.15 17.55
C ALA A 297 -0.81 -10.26 17.89
N ALA A 298 -1.08 -9.03 18.32
CA ALA A 298 -0.09 -8.16 18.94
C ALA A 298 0.29 -8.78 20.29
N GLU A 299 1.18 -9.75 20.26
CA GLU A 299 1.81 -10.28 21.45
C GLU A 299 3.00 -9.37 21.74
N ALA A 300 2.86 -8.58 22.82
CA ALA A 300 3.96 -7.81 23.37
C ALA A 300 5.10 -8.79 23.70
N ALA A 301 6.24 -8.63 23.04
CA ALA A 301 7.42 -9.44 23.29
C ALA A 301 7.83 -9.33 24.78
N PRO A 302 8.17 -10.45 25.46
CA PRO A 302 8.65 -10.38 26.83
C PRO A 302 10.03 -9.69 26.89
N PRO A 303 10.29 -8.89 27.93
CA PRO A 303 11.60 -8.27 28.13
C PRO A 303 12.59 -9.34 28.62
N HIS A 304 13.66 -9.56 27.84
CA HIS A 304 14.92 -10.18 28.26
C HIS A 304 14.85 -11.60 28.88
N ALA A 305 14.61 -12.65 28.08
CA ALA A 305 14.82 -14.03 28.55
C ALA A 305 15.16 -15.08 27.48
N TYR A 306 15.71 -14.67 26.33
CA TYR A 306 16.39 -15.61 25.43
C TYR A 306 17.87 -15.25 25.44
N GLU A 307 18.71 -16.22 25.79
CA GLU A 307 20.16 -16.10 25.82
C GLU A 307 20.64 -15.91 24.37
N GLY A 308 20.74 -14.64 23.96
CA GLY A 308 21.14 -14.27 22.60
C GLY A 308 22.63 -14.45 22.38
N VAL A 309 23.00 -14.63 21.13
CA VAL A 309 24.37 -14.84 20.70
C VAL A 309 25.06 -13.48 20.52
N ALA A 310 26.10 -13.21 21.31
CA ALA A 310 26.91 -12.02 21.17
C ALA A 310 27.80 -12.11 19.92
N THR A 311 27.86 -11.05 19.13
CA THR A 311 28.63 -10.97 17.88
C THR A 311 29.29 -9.61 17.73
N ARG A 312 30.42 -9.56 17.01
CA ARG A 312 31.03 -8.30 16.55
C ARG A 312 30.59 -7.89 15.14
N LEU A 313 29.70 -8.67 14.54
CA LEU A 313 29.33 -8.64 13.13
C LEU A 313 27.82 -8.44 12.95
N GLY A 314 27.16 -7.78 13.89
CA GLY A 314 25.71 -7.53 13.84
C GLY A 314 25.26 -6.78 12.58
N GLY A 315 26.14 -5.93 12.04
CA GLY A 315 25.91 -5.22 10.78
C GLY A 315 25.83 -6.14 9.55
N VAL A 316 26.20 -7.41 9.63
CA VAL A 316 25.96 -8.39 8.56
C VAL A 316 24.47 -8.48 8.20
N LEU A 317 23.57 -8.30 9.17
CA LEU A 317 22.13 -8.32 8.89
C LEU A 317 21.66 -7.12 8.06
N TYR A 318 22.43 -6.03 7.94
CA TYR A 318 22.13 -4.93 7.02
C TYR A 318 22.08 -5.38 5.56
N LEU A 319 22.80 -6.45 5.22
CA LEU A 319 22.76 -7.04 3.90
C LEU A 319 21.38 -7.60 3.54
N ILE A 320 20.49 -7.85 4.51
CA ILE A 320 19.10 -8.29 4.25
C ILE A 320 18.34 -7.21 3.48
N ASN A 321 18.43 -5.95 3.90
CA ASN A 321 17.81 -4.84 3.20
C ASN A 321 18.45 -4.64 1.82
N LEU A 322 19.78 -4.74 1.74
CA LEU A 322 20.51 -4.65 0.48
C LEU A 322 20.13 -5.75 -0.53
N LEU A 323 20.01 -6.99 -0.08
CA LEU A 323 19.59 -8.13 -0.89
C LEU A 323 18.11 -8.06 -1.26
N GLY A 324 17.27 -7.54 -0.38
CA GLY A 324 15.86 -7.24 -0.65
C GLY A 324 15.70 -6.27 -1.83
N GLU A 325 16.52 -5.22 -1.89
CA GLU A 325 16.52 -4.26 -3.02
C GLU A 325 16.94 -4.89 -4.35
N LEU A 326 17.83 -5.86 -4.30
CA LEU A 326 18.23 -6.66 -5.47
C LEU A 326 17.21 -7.74 -5.83
N GLY A 327 16.13 -7.89 -5.05
CA GLY A 327 15.14 -8.95 -5.22
C GLY A 327 15.74 -10.33 -5.00
N TRP A 328 16.46 -10.50 -3.87
CA TRP A 328 17.07 -11.73 -3.33
C TRP A 328 17.32 -12.79 -4.39
N PRO A 329 18.56 -13.02 -4.85
CA PRO A 329 18.90 -13.53 -6.19
C PRO A 329 17.93 -14.60 -6.76
N SER A 330 16.75 -14.15 -7.17
CA SER A 330 15.62 -15.03 -7.51
C SER A 330 15.77 -15.57 -8.93
N TYR A 331 16.70 -14.97 -9.67
CA TYR A 331 17.16 -15.36 -10.99
C TYR A 331 18.36 -16.32 -10.94
N ALA A 332 18.86 -16.69 -9.76
CA ALA A 332 20.01 -17.57 -9.66
C ALA A 332 19.68 -18.95 -10.27
N PRO A 333 20.55 -19.48 -11.16
CA PRO A 333 20.37 -20.83 -11.66
C PRO A 333 20.47 -21.81 -10.50
N ASP A 334 19.67 -22.88 -10.51
CA ASP A 334 19.89 -24.04 -9.63
C ASP A 334 21.30 -24.60 -9.91
N PRO A 335 22.17 -24.83 -8.90
CA PRO A 335 21.93 -24.88 -7.45
C PRO A 335 22.33 -23.63 -6.65
N CYS A 336 22.44 -22.46 -7.27
CA CYS A 336 23.02 -21.26 -6.68
C CYS A 336 22.02 -20.34 -5.94
N GLY A 337 20.71 -20.58 -6.08
CA GLY A 337 19.68 -19.69 -5.55
C GLY A 337 19.31 -19.92 -4.07
N PRO A 338 18.61 -18.96 -3.44
CA PRO A 338 18.15 -19.09 -2.06
C PRO A 338 17.17 -20.26 -1.85
N ALA A 339 16.49 -20.71 -2.91
CA ALA A 339 15.66 -21.91 -2.89
C ALA A 339 16.47 -23.20 -2.68
N THR A 340 17.70 -23.26 -3.18
CA THR A 340 18.58 -24.44 -3.09
C THR A 340 19.57 -24.33 -1.93
N ILE A 341 20.20 -23.16 -1.74
CA ILE A 341 21.23 -22.91 -0.71
C ILE A 341 20.60 -22.56 0.66
N GLY A 342 19.42 -21.95 0.67
CA GLY A 342 18.79 -21.33 1.83
C GLY A 342 19.25 -19.87 2.03
N GLY A 343 18.31 -18.95 2.27
CA GLY A 343 18.61 -17.51 2.35
C GLY A 343 19.60 -17.14 3.47
N TRP A 344 19.49 -17.75 4.65
CA TRP A 344 20.43 -17.55 5.77
C TRP A 344 21.85 -18.03 5.45
N ARG A 345 21.98 -19.15 4.73
CA ARG A 345 23.27 -19.70 4.30
C ARG A 345 23.91 -18.85 3.23
N LEU A 346 23.13 -18.37 2.26
CA LEU A 346 23.60 -17.42 1.25
C LEU A 346 24.12 -16.13 1.89
N LEU A 347 23.38 -15.58 2.86
CA LEU A 347 23.81 -14.43 3.64
C LEU A 347 25.16 -14.69 4.35
N ALA A 348 25.29 -15.85 5.01
CA ALA A 348 26.53 -16.24 5.68
C ALA A 348 27.71 -16.39 4.70
N MET A 349 27.49 -16.99 3.53
CA MET A 349 28.51 -17.16 2.49
C MET A 349 29.00 -15.80 1.95
N LEU A 350 28.06 -14.91 1.63
CA LEU A 350 28.40 -13.56 1.17
C LEU A 350 29.18 -12.81 2.24
N ALA A 351 28.68 -12.78 3.47
CA ALA A 351 29.31 -12.06 4.58
C ALA A 351 30.70 -12.59 4.92
N ARG A 352 30.92 -13.92 4.90
CA ARG A 352 32.24 -14.52 5.14
C ARG A 352 33.25 -14.12 4.08
N ALA A 353 32.85 -14.12 2.81
CA ALA A 353 33.74 -13.73 1.72
C ALA A 353 34.01 -12.21 1.69
N MET A 354 33.06 -11.39 2.14
CA MET A 354 33.25 -9.94 2.36
C MET A 354 34.14 -9.62 3.56
N LEU A 355 34.19 -10.51 4.56
CA LEU A 355 34.92 -10.30 5.81
C LEU A 355 35.99 -11.38 6.05
N PRO A 356 36.99 -11.54 5.17
CA PRO A 356 38.00 -12.60 5.31
C PRO A 356 38.85 -12.46 6.58
N ALA A 357 38.99 -11.24 7.11
CA ALA A 357 39.69 -10.95 8.36
C ALA A 357 38.77 -10.96 9.60
N ALA A 358 37.49 -11.33 9.47
CA ALA A 358 36.64 -11.51 10.65
C ALA A 358 37.05 -12.77 11.43
N PRO A 359 36.84 -12.81 12.75
CA PRO A 359 37.12 -14.01 13.53
C PRO A 359 36.30 -15.18 12.99
N ALA A 360 36.98 -16.25 12.58
CA ALA A 360 36.32 -17.50 12.18
C ALA A 360 35.45 -18.08 13.32
N ALA A 361 35.78 -17.73 14.56
CA ALA A 361 35.07 -18.10 15.78
C ALA A 361 34.00 -17.08 16.22
N ASP A 362 33.64 -16.09 15.38
CA ASP A 362 32.51 -15.21 15.74
C ASP A 362 31.22 -16.03 15.80
N PRO A 363 30.49 -16.01 16.93
CA PRO A 363 29.31 -16.85 17.13
C PRO A 363 28.16 -16.61 16.14
N LEU A 364 28.16 -15.48 15.43
CA LEU A 364 27.17 -15.20 14.38
C LEU A 364 27.14 -16.31 13.33
N TRP A 365 28.30 -16.85 12.96
CA TRP A 365 28.37 -17.84 11.90
C TRP A 365 27.60 -19.12 12.21
N ASP A 366 27.73 -19.60 13.44
CA ASP A 366 27.00 -20.79 13.90
C ASP A 366 25.51 -20.48 14.03
N ALA A 367 25.15 -19.27 14.45
CA ALA A 367 23.75 -18.84 14.54
C ALA A 367 23.07 -18.78 13.16
N LEU A 368 23.75 -18.23 12.13
CA LEU A 368 23.22 -18.19 10.77
C LEU A 368 23.09 -19.59 10.15
N GLU A 369 24.02 -20.50 10.45
CA GLU A 369 23.94 -21.89 10.00
C GLU A 369 22.78 -22.64 10.67
N GLN A 370 22.52 -22.40 11.96
CA GLN A 370 21.36 -22.97 12.67
C GLN A 370 20.01 -22.44 12.14
N LEU A 371 19.99 -21.21 11.63
CA LEU A 371 18.83 -20.62 10.98
C LEU A 371 18.59 -21.15 9.57
N ALA A 372 19.61 -21.71 8.92
CA ALA A 372 19.48 -22.31 7.61
C ALA A 372 18.86 -23.72 7.72
N PRO A 373 17.67 -23.99 7.16
CA PRO A 373 17.17 -25.36 7.10
C PRO A 373 18.14 -26.24 6.29
N PRO A 374 18.32 -27.52 6.65
CA PRO A 374 19.14 -28.44 5.86
C PRO A 374 18.54 -28.56 4.45
N PRO A 375 19.37 -28.50 3.39
CA PRO A 375 18.87 -28.54 2.01
C PRO A 375 18.14 -29.86 1.74
N GLU A 376 16.97 -29.80 1.11
CA GLU A 376 16.29 -30.99 0.62
C GLU A 376 17.11 -31.59 -0.53
N GLY A 377 17.78 -32.72 -0.28
CA GLY A 377 18.55 -33.45 -1.31
C GLY A 377 20.08 -33.48 -1.12
N GLY A 378 20.61 -32.88 -0.06
CA GLY A 378 22.06 -32.81 0.18
C GLY A 378 22.75 -31.79 -0.73
N HIS A 379 23.87 -31.23 -0.27
CA HIS A 379 24.62 -30.23 -1.04
C HIS A 379 25.29 -30.88 -2.25
N PRO A 380 25.02 -30.44 -3.50
CA PRO A 380 25.93 -30.75 -4.59
C PRO A 380 27.31 -30.16 -4.26
N PRO A 381 28.42 -30.84 -4.57
CA PRO A 381 29.75 -30.26 -4.38
C PRO A 381 29.85 -28.96 -5.17
N ALA A 382 30.45 -27.93 -4.56
CA ALA A 382 30.68 -26.64 -5.23
C ALA A 382 31.43 -26.87 -6.54
N ASP A 383 30.73 -26.72 -7.66
CA ASP A 383 31.33 -26.76 -8.98
C ASP A 383 31.92 -25.38 -9.32
N ALA A 384 32.74 -25.31 -10.37
CA ALA A 384 33.36 -24.06 -10.80
C ALA A 384 32.32 -22.99 -11.21
N ALA A 385 31.09 -23.39 -11.57
CA ALA A 385 30.02 -22.49 -11.95
C ALA A 385 29.39 -21.80 -10.72
N GLN A 386 29.20 -22.53 -9.63
CA GLN A 386 28.72 -22.00 -8.36
C GLN A 386 29.73 -21.02 -7.74
N GLU A 387 31.03 -21.35 -7.79
CA GLU A 387 32.08 -20.43 -7.35
C GLU A 387 32.10 -19.16 -8.23
N ALA A 388 32.06 -19.31 -9.56
CA ALA A 388 32.03 -18.16 -10.46
C ALA A 388 30.80 -17.28 -10.25
N TRP A 389 29.63 -17.88 -10.00
CA TRP A 389 28.40 -17.16 -9.68
C TRP A 389 28.51 -16.42 -8.35
N LEU A 390 29.00 -17.08 -7.30
CA LEU A 390 29.19 -16.46 -5.98
C LEU A 390 30.16 -15.29 -6.07
N GLN A 391 31.27 -15.44 -6.80
CA GLN A 391 32.23 -14.34 -7.04
C GLN A 391 31.59 -13.18 -7.81
N ALA A 392 30.70 -13.46 -8.75
CA ALA A 392 29.95 -12.40 -9.44
C ALA A 392 28.97 -11.69 -8.49
N GLN A 393 28.26 -12.43 -7.62
CA GLN A 393 27.38 -11.84 -6.61
C GLN A 393 28.16 -11.04 -5.57
N LEU A 394 29.31 -11.53 -5.12
CA LEU A 394 30.18 -10.82 -4.17
C LEU A 394 30.61 -9.46 -4.72
N ARG A 395 31.05 -9.41 -5.97
CA ARG A 395 31.38 -8.14 -6.64
C ARG A 395 30.17 -7.21 -6.70
N LEU A 396 29.02 -7.72 -7.16
CA LEU A 396 27.80 -6.91 -7.28
C LEU A 396 27.33 -6.35 -5.93
N VAL A 397 27.20 -7.21 -4.92
CA VAL A 397 26.72 -6.82 -3.58
C VAL A 397 27.74 -5.92 -2.90
N GLY A 398 29.05 -6.16 -3.08
CA GLY A 398 30.11 -5.30 -2.57
C GLY A 398 30.11 -3.91 -3.19
N ASP A 399 30.03 -3.82 -4.51
CA ASP A 399 29.93 -2.54 -5.24
C ASP A 399 28.66 -1.78 -4.84
N LEU A 400 27.55 -2.50 -4.68
CA LEU A 400 26.28 -1.93 -4.24
C LEU A 400 26.37 -1.39 -2.81
N LEU A 401 26.95 -2.15 -1.89
CA LEU A 401 27.14 -1.74 -0.50
C LEU A 401 28.03 -0.48 -0.43
N ALA A 402 29.15 -0.45 -1.16
CA ALA A 402 30.02 0.71 -1.24
C ALA A 402 29.30 1.94 -1.81
N ALA A 403 28.57 1.78 -2.91
CA ALA A 403 27.79 2.86 -3.51
C ALA A 403 26.68 3.35 -2.57
N ARG A 404 26.02 2.46 -1.83
CA ARG A 404 25.00 2.81 -0.82
C ARG A 404 25.58 3.62 0.33
N LEU A 405 26.75 3.21 0.84
CA LEU A 405 27.37 3.85 1.99
C LEU A 405 28.15 5.13 1.62
N ASP A 406 28.30 5.42 0.32
CA ASP A 406 29.13 6.50 -0.21
C ASP A 406 30.63 6.29 0.13
N GLU A 407 31.06 5.02 0.10
CA GLU A 407 32.43 4.61 0.38
C GLU A 407 33.24 4.43 -0.91
N GLN A 408 34.55 4.69 -0.81
CA GLN A 408 35.45 4.74 -1.98
C GLN A 408 35.76 3.37 -2.58
N ASP A 409 35.66 2.32 -1.76
CA ASP A 409 35.99 0.95 -2.11
C ASP A 409 35.17 -0.02 -1.25
N GLN A 410 35.20 -1.29 -1.65
CA GLN A 410 34.48 -2.35 -0.98
C GLN A 410 35.01 -2.63 0.43
N GLU A 411 36.33 -2.48 0.67
CA GLU A 411 36.92 -2.78 1.98
C GLU A 411 36.41 -1.83 3.06
N ARG A 412 36.33 -0.54 2.74
CA ARG A 412 35.73 0.48 3.60
C ARG A 412 34.25 0.22 3.83
N ALA A 413 33.52 -0.16 2.78
CA ALA A 413 32.11 -0.55 2.89
C ALA A 413 31.90 -1.75 3.84
N TYR A 414 32.77 -2.77 3.76
CA TYR A 414 32.71 -3.95 4.64
C TYR A 414 33.00 -3.62 6.10
N ALA A 415 33.70 -2.53 6.41
CA ALA A 415 33.93 -2.11 7.79
C ALA A 415 32.61 -1.80 8.53
N HIS A 416 31.59 -1.31 7.83
CA HIS A 416 30.25 -1.01 8.37
C HIS A 416 29.46 -2.26 8.80
N LEU A 417 29.91 -3.46 8.40
CA LEU A 417 29.30 -4.72 8.84
C LEU A 417 29.79 -5.15 10.24
N ARG A 418 30.86 -4.52 10.75
CA ARG A 418 31.51 -4.87 12.03
C ARG A 418 30.89 -4.11 13.21
N VAL A 419 29.59 -4.30 13.42
CA VAL A 419 28.84 -3.68 14.52
C VAL A 419 28.69 -4.68 15.67
N PRO A 420 29.11 -4.36 16.90
CA PRO A 420 28.86 -5.23 18.04
C PRO A 420 27.37 -5.28 18.36
N GLY A 421 26.86 -6.47 18.64
CA GLY A 421 25.46 -6.69 18.95
C GLY A 421 25.17 -8.07 19.54
N ARG A 422 23.90 -8.33 19.77
CA ARG A 422 23.37 -9.60 20.27
C ARG A 422 22.22 -10.05 19.38
N LEU A 423 22.40 -11.19 18.72
CA LEU A 423 21.39 -11.83 17.89
C LEU A 423 20.51 -12.73 18.78
N VAL A 424 19.21 -12.49 18.80
CA VAL A 424 18.22 -13.35 19.44
C VAL A 424 17.37 -13.96 18.33
N ALA A 425 17.31 -15.29 18.27
CA ALA A 425 16.52 -15.99 17.27
C ALA A 425 15.51 -16.93 17.92
N GLY A 426 14.28 -16.90 17.40
CA GLY A 426 13.19 -17.79 17.78
C GLY A 426 12.57 -18.49 16.56
N PRO A 427 11.45 -19.20 16.77
CA PRO A 427 10.78 -19.94 15.69
C PRO A 427 10.27 -19.06 14.54
N THR A 428 9.94 -17.80 14.82
CA THR A 428 9.33 -16.86 13.86
C THR A 428 10.06 -15.53 13.75
N HIS A 429 10.94 -15.20 14.71
CA HIS A 429 11.59 -13.90 14.83
C HIS A 429 13.11 -14.03 14.86
N VAL A 430 13.79 -13.05 14.31
CA VAL A 430 15.23 -12.82 14.44
C VAL A 430 15.44 -11.35 14.78
N ASP A 431 15.86 -11.07 16.00
CA ASP A 431 16.04 -9.74 16.55
C ASP A 431 17.53 -9.45 16.76
N MET A 432 18.03 -8.37 16.18
CA MET A 432 19.39 -7.89 16.40
C MET A 432 19.36 -6.71 17.37
N PHE A 433 19.90 -6.91 18.56
CA PHE A 433 20.07 -5.86 19.57
C PHE A 433 21.46 -5.25 19.45
N MET A 434 21.53 -3.95 19.24
CA MET A 434 22.76 -3.16 19.18
C MET A 434 22.68 -2.05 20.22
N ALA A 435 23.83 -1.61 20.72
CA ALA A 435 23.87 -0.48 21.64
C ALA A 435 23.57 0.82 20.87
N LEU A 436 22.93 1.78 21.51
CA LEU A 436 22.65 3.07 20.89
C LEU A 436 23.93 3.80 20.42
N ASP A 437 25.05 3.60 21.10
CA ASP A 437 26.35 4.16 20.75
C ASP A 437 27.07 3.41 19.59
N SER A 438 26.58 2.22 19.21
CA SER A 438 27.08 1.46 18.07
C SER A 438 26.28 1.71 16.78
N ILE A 439 25.38 2.71 16.77
CA ILE A 439 24.68 3.12 15.55
C ILE A 439 25.69 3.54 14.48
N ASP A 440 25.64 2.84 13.36
CA ASP A 440 26.34 3.22 12.16
C ASP A 440 25.56 4.33 11.42
N ILE A 441 26.04 5.56 11.52
CA ILE A 441 25.38 6.73 10.93
C ILE A 441 25.29 6.62 9.41
N ALA A 442 26.27 6.01 8.74
CA ALA A 442 26.24 5.84 7.29
C ALA A 442 25.14 4.85 6.91
N ALA A 443 25.08 3.70 7.59
CA ALA A 443 24.02 2.70 7.38
C ALA A 443 22.62 3.27 7.68
N ARG A 444 22.47 3.99 8.79
CA ARG A 444 21.21 4.65 9.20
C ARG A 444 20.73 5.65 8.17
N ARG A 445 21.64 6.47 7.63
CA ARG A 445 21.31 7.51 6.65
C ARG A 445 20.71 6.93 5.36
N VAL A 446 21.17 5.74 4.96
CA VAL A 446 20.68 5.06 3.76
C VAL A 446 19.65 3.96 4.05
N GLY A 447 19.25 3.82 5.31
CA GLY A 447 18.18 2.93 5.75
C GLY A 447 18.53 1.44 5.73
N LEU A 448 19.82 1.10 5.71
CA LEU A 448 20.28 -0.30 5.73
C LEU A 448 19.96 -1.01 7.06
N ASP A 449 19.71 -0.25 8.12
CA ASP A 449 19.34 -0.74 9.44
C ASP A 449 17.86 -0.53 9.81
N ARG A 450 17.00 -0.29 8.81
CA ARG A 450 15.54 -0.29 8.98
C ARG A 450 15.04 -1.71 9.21
N ASP A 451 14.03 -1.88 10.07
CA ASP A 451 13.35 -3.16 10.29
C ASP A 451 12.89 -3.77 8.95
N PRO A 452 13.47 -4.91 8.50
CA PRO A 452 13.04 -5.55 7.24
C PRO A 452 11.62 -6.14 7.36
N GLY A 453 11.18 -6.45 8.58
CA GLY A 453 9.89 -7.11 8.80
C GLY A 453 9.92 -8.57 8.33
N TRP A 454 8.82 -9.05 7.77
CA TRP A 454 8.76 -10.42 7.24
C TRP A 454 9.56 -10.56 5.94
N VAL A 455 10.58 -11.42 5.95
CA VAL A 455 11.42 -11.73 4.78
C VAL A 455 11.12 -13.15 4.32
N ALA A 456 10.48 -13.30 3.16
CA ALA A 456 9.99 -14.58 2.66
C ALA A 456 11.12 -15.58 2.43
N GLU A 457 12.25 -15.11 1.88
CA GLU A 457 13.44 -15.90 1.55
C GLU A 457 14.19 -16.40 2.80
N LEU A 458 13.95 -15.75 3.95
CA LEU A 458 14.48 -16.14 5.25
C LEU A 458 13.45 -16.88 6.12
N GLY A 459 12.17 -16.85 5.72
CA GLY A 459 11.06 -17.45 6.45
C GLY A 459 10.88 -16.92 7.88
N ARG A 460 11.28 -15.67 8.13
CA ARG A 460 11.32 -15.06 9.48
C ARG A 460 10.98 -13.57 9.43
N LEU A 461 10.50 -13.07 10.57
CA LEU A 461 10.41 -11.63 10.84
C LEU A 461 11.74 -11.15 11.41
N VAL A 462 12.37 -10.17 10.78
CA VAL A 462 13.67 -9.61 11.19
C VAL A 462 13.50 -8.19 11.72
N ARG A 463 14.16 -7.85 12.84
CA ARG A 463 14.12 -6.51 13.45
C ARG A 463 15.48 -6.06 13.99
N PHE A 464 15.68 -4.74 14.04
CA PHE A 464 16.81 -4.09 14.66
C PHE A 464 16.34 -3.30 15.88
N HIS A 465 16.99 -3.54 17.02
CA HIS A 465 16.75 -2.82 18.27
C HIS A 465 18.01 -2.06 18.65
N TYR A 466 17.84 -0.79 19.02
CA TYR A 466 18.93 0.08 19.46
C TYR A 466 18.60 0.62 20.85
N ASP A 467 19.24 0.04 21.87
CA ASP A 467 18.95 0.30 23.29
C ASP A 467 20.15 0.89 24.05
#